data_AF-A0A6P8JJ72-F1
#
_entry.id   AF-A0A6P8JJ72-F1
#
_cell.length_a   1.000
_cell.length_b   1.000
_cell.length_c   1.000
_cell.angle_alpha   90.00
_cell.angle_beta   90.00
_cell.angle_gamma   90.00
#
_symmetry.space_group_name_H-M   'P 1'
#
loop_
_entity.id
_entity.type
_entity.pdbx_description
1 polymer ?
#
loop_
_entity_poly.entity_id
_entity_poly.type
_entity_poly.pdbx_seq_one_letter_code
_entity_poly.pdbx_strand_id
1 'polypeptide(L)'
;MHSLTPQWWFFLSLILFFLDWISGFKFTLLHTNDMHSRFDPISHTGGRCKTVDDCFGGFGRVAEVISAARNTATDPVIYLNGGDSFQGTSWFSVYRGKMVARMLNFLAPDAMALGVHELDDGTDALAEFLNTITFPMVSSNINLINEPKLAENTNLVSSLVITKGDRKIGIVGYIRPDTKERTQPSNVIFKQEVPAINKETKKLRDQGIDIIIALGHSGYEKDMEIAKRCPDVDIVVGGQSHTFLYSGKAPSKEVSEGPYPTIVVKPDGRKVPVVQAYAYTKYLGNLSLEFDSGGNLLSFKGSPILLDNRFQPRKDVQDFLQLYRQVIDDMERHVVGTTSVYLNGDRKSCGYSECNFGNFIADSFVYARVVQTMADRSSWTDASIGLINAGAIRASIDPGETGAITEADVVTVLPFSQDLYYTRISGSQLMKALEHSAQMRSKHMTSAHLQVSGLRLKFNHSLPKGERITEIRALCSECQIPHYEAVDTKGYYGVVVTSFLLNGGEGYSFVDPKRPEVENMTILDRMAVIQYLQEHKVIYPEREDRQYVQQKHIANSGYISLEPNLILSFLYFCHRFLI
;
A
#
# COMPACT_ATOMS: atom_id res chain seq x y z
N MET A 1 -55.74 39.51 30.73
CA MET A 1 -54.87 38.33 30.90
C MET A 1 -55.64 37.11 30.43
N HIS A 2 -55.52 36.72 29.16
CA HIS A 2 -56.18 35.52 28.65
C HIS A 2 -55.36 34.30 29.04
N SER A 3 -55.91 33.47 29.92
CA SER A 3 -55.34 32.17 30.31
C SER A 3 -55.34 31.25 29.10
N LEU A 4 -54.15 30.90 28.59
CA LEU A 4 -53.96 29.84 27.60
C LEU A 4 -54.51 28.54 28.19
N THR A 5 -55.45 27.90 27.49
CA THR A 5 -56.07 26.65 27.95
C THR A 5 -55.05 25.48 27.88
N PRO A 6 -55.21 24.42 28.71
CA PRO A 6 -54.28 23.29 28.78
C PRO A 6 -53.99 22.61 27.43
N GLN A 7 -54.91 22.75 26.49
CA GLN A 7 -54.83 22.19 25.13
C GLN A 7 -53.76 22.88 24.27
N TRP A 8 -53.51 24.19 24.47
CA TRP A 8 -52.43 24.92 23.79
C TRP A 8 -51.06 24.48 24.28
N TRP A 9 -50.91 24.20 25.57
CA TRP A 9 -49.68 23.65 26.12
C TRP A 9 -49.39 22.26 25.55
N PHE A 10 -50.41 21.41 25.38
CA PHE A 10 -50.24 20.09 24.77
C PHE A 10 -49.82 20.17 23.30
N PHE A 11 -50.44 21.06 22.50
CA PHE A 11 -50.05 21.30 21.11
C PHE A 11 -48.66 21.92 20.97
N LEU A 12 -48.31 22.89 21.81
CA LEU A 12 -46.97 23.49 21.83
C LEU A 12 -45.91 22.46 22.25
N SER A 13 -46.23 21.60 23.21
CA SER A 13 -45.37 20.48 23.63
C SER A 13 -45.17 19.49 22.49
N LEU A 14 -46.23 19.12 21.77
CA LEU A 14 -46.14 18.24 20.60
C LEU A 14 -45.28 18.88 19.50
N ILE A 15 -45.51 20.16 19.18
CA ILE A 15 -44.76 20.88 18.16
C ILE A 15 -43.28 21.00 18.54
N LEU A 16 -42.96 21.27 19.82
CA LEU A 16 -41.58 21.29 20.31
C LEU A 16 -40.94 19.89 20.29
N PHE A 17 -41.70 18.84 20.63
CA PHE A 17 -41.25 17.44 20.53
C PHE A 17 -41.00 17.00 19.08
N PHE A 18 -41.81 17.49 18.13
CA PHE A 18 -41.61 17.29 16.70
C PHE A 18 -40.48 18.17 16.13
N LEU A 19 -40.25 19.37 16.67
CA LEU A 19 -39.15 20.27 16.27
C LEU A 19 -37.78 19.76 16.75
N ASP A 20 -37.68 19.19 17.94
CA ASP A 20 -36.47 18.48 18.41
C ASP A 20 -36.18 17.24 17.54
N TRP A 21 -37.21 16.66 16.92
CA TRP A 21 -37.06 15.58 15.94
C TRP A 21 -36.59 16.06 14.55
N ILE A 22 -36.59 17.38 14.29
CA ILE A 22 -36.25 17.98 12.99
C ILE A 22 -34.79 18.49 12.95
N SER A 23 -34.11 18.71 14.08
CA SER A 23 -32.70 19.11 14.06
C SER A 23 -31.76 17.91 14.03
N GLY A 24 -31.15 17.63 12.88
CA GLY A 24 -30.09 16.64 12.75
C GLY A 24 -28.76 17.13 13.35
N PHE A 25 -27.99 16.21 13.93
CA PHE A 25 -26.62 16.47 14.35
C PHE A 25 -25.69 16.50 13.13
N LYS A 26 -25.04 17.64 12.90
CA LYS A 26 -24.13 17.86 11.77
C LYS A 26 -22.69 17.85 12.23
N PHE A 27 -21.82 17.27 11.43
CA PHE A 27 -20.38 17.42 11.60
C PHE A 27 -19.65 17.28 10.26
N THR A 28 -18.44 17.82 10.21
CA THR A 28 -17.52 17.66 9.08
C THR A 28 -16.47 16.61 9.43
N LEU A 29 -16.39 15.57 8.61
CA LEU A 29 -15.38 14.53 8.66
C LEU A 29 -14.28 14.85 7.65
N LEU A 30 -13.12 15.23 8.17
CA LEU A 30 -11.87 15.29 7.43
C LEU A 30 -11.13 13.97 7.57
N HIS A 31 -10.47 13.50 6.52
CA HIS A 31 -9.63 12.31 6.63
C HIS A 31 -8.45 12.26 5.66
N THR A 32 -7.41 11.56 6.07
CA THR A 32 -6.26 11.18 5.24
C THR A 32 -6.01 9.68 5.40
N ASN A 33 -5.30 9.09 4.45
CA ASN A 33 -4.79 7.72 4.51
C ASN A 33 -3.54 7.63 3.63
N ASP A 34 -2.67 6.64 3.88
CA ASP A 34 -1.52 6.33 3.03
C ASP A 34 -0.63 7.56 2.76
N MET A 35 -0.39 8.35 3.82
CA MET A 35 0.38 9.59 3.73
C MET A 35 1.86 9.31 3.44
N HIS A 36 2.35 8.13 3.83
CA HIS A 36 3.68 7.62 3.55
C HIS A 36 4.81 8.66 3.67
N SER A 37 4.85 9.43 4.76
CA SER A 37 5.92 10.40 4.99
C SER A 37 6.17 11.41 3.85
N ARG A 38 5.15 11.76 3.04
CA ARG A 38 5.21 12.88 2.08
C ARG A 38 5.06 14.20 2.85
N PHE A 39 6.07 14.54 3.64
CA PHE A 39 6.09 15.77 4.44
C PHE A 39 6.20 17.00 3.53
N ASP A 40 7.03 16.91 2.50
CA ASP A 40 7.13 17.90 1.44
C ASP A 40 6.01 17.73 0.41
N PRO A 41 5.70 18.79 -0.36
CA PRO A 41 4.87 18.68 -1.55
C PRO A 41 5.47 17.72 -2.59
N ILE A 42 4.58 17.00 -3.27
CA ILE A 42 4.88 16.03 -4.32
C ILE A 42 4.49 16.56 -5.69
N SER A 43 5.10 16.02 -6.75
CA SER A 43 4.65 16.24 -8.12
C SER A 43 3.35 15.47 -8.42
N HIS A 44 2.80 15.67 -9.63
CA HIS A 44 1.68 14.88 -10.13
C HIS A 44 1.87 13.36 -10.06
N THR A 45 3.11 12.86 -10.18
CA THR A 45 3.43 11.42 -10.17
C THR A 45 3.68 10.89 -8.75
N GLY A 46 3.53 11.73 -7.72
CA GLY A 46 3.77 11.37 -6.32
C GLY A 46 5.24 11.40 -5.90
N GLY A 47 6.15 11.78 -6.82
CA GLY A 47 7.58 11.95 -6.55
C GLY A 47 7.91 13.36 -6.08
N ARG A 48 9.22 13.66 -6.02
CA ARG A 48 9.72 14.99 -5.62
C ARG A 48 9.13 16.09 -6.50
N CYS A 49 8.64 17.15 -5.87
CA CYS A 49 8.25 18.34 -6.60
C CYS A 49 9.46 19.16 -7.06
N LYS A 50 9.54 19.50 -8.35
CA LYS A 50 10.62 20.32 -8.94
C LYS A 50 10.22 21.78 -9.17
N THR A 51 8.93 22.05 -9.40
CA THR A 51 8.40 23.38 -9.73
C THR A 51 7.16 23.68 -8.89
N VAL A 52 7.14 24.84 -8.23
CA VAL A 52 6.10 25.23 -7.25
C VAL A 52 4.67 25.11 -7.78
N ASP A 53 4.46 25.46 -9.06
CA ASP A 53 3.13 25.47 -9.70
C ASP A 53 2.54 24.07 -9.95
N ASP A 54 3.36 23.03 -9.84
CA ASP A 54 2.94 21.63 -10.04
C ASP A 54 3.11 20.77 -8.77
N CYS A 55 3.13 21.41 -7.61
CA CYS A 55 3.30 20.76 -6.32
C CYS A 55 1.96 20.54 -5.59
N PHE A 56 1.71 19.32 -5.13
CA PHE A 56 0.53 18.93 -4.37
C PHE A 56 0.88 18.37 -2.99
N GLY A 57 -0.06 18.40 -2.06
CA GLY A 57 0.09 17.85 -0.73
C GLY A 57 1.18 18.54 0.10
N GLY A 58 1.87 17.74 0.92
CA GLY A 58 2.76 18.15 1.98
C GLY A 58 2.00 18.36 3.29
N PHE A 59 2.60 17.93 4.40
CA PHE A 59 1.98 18.00 5.74
C PHE A 59 1.65 19.45 6.13
N GLY A 60 2.43 20.43 5.66
CA GLY A 60 2.15 21.85 5.91
C GLY A 60 0.81 22.31 5.32
N ARG A 61 0.43 21.85 4.12
CA ARG A 61 -0.87 22.19 3.51
C ARG A 61 -2.01 21.43 4.15
N VAL A 62 -1.77 20.15 4.50
CA VAL A 62 -2.75 19.35 5.27
C VAL A 62 -3.06 20.05 6.60
N ALA A 63 -2.02 20.47 7.33
CA ALA A 63 -2.14 21.17 8.60
C ALA A 63 -2.90 22.50 8.47
N GLU A 64 -2.65 23.26 7.39
CA GLU A 64 -3.35 24.51 7.10
C GLU A 64 -4.84 24.27 6.92
N VAL A 65 -5.22 23.37 6.01
CA VAL A 65 -6.65 23.14 5.69
C VAL A 65 -7.41 22.58 6.89
N ILE A 66 -6.80 21.67 7.66
CA ILE A 66 -7.41 21.16 8.90
C ILE A 66 -7.59 22.27 9.94
N SER A 67 -6.58 23.12 10.14
CA SER A 67 -6.67 24.22 11.11
C SER A 67 -7.71 25.25 10.68
N ALA A 68 -7.76 25.60 9.39
CA ALA A 68 -8.74 26.51 8.85
C ALA A 68 -10.16 25.96 9.05
N ALA A 69 -10.38 24.68 8.76
CA ALA A 69 -11.67 24.03 8.99
C ALA A 69 -12.08 24.06 10.47
N ARG A 70 -11.17 23.73 11.39
CA ARG A 70 -11.43 23.77 12.84
C ARG A 70 -11.77 25.17 13.35
N ASN A 71 -11.19 26.21 12.76
CA ASN A 71 -11.39 27.60 13.20
C ASN A 71 -12.61 28.28 12.57
N THR A 72 -13.07 27.80 11.41
CA THR A 72 -14.11 28.48 10.62
C THR A 72 -15.42 27.71 10.51
N ALA A 73 -15.42 26.40 10.78
CA ALA A 73 -16.63 25.60 10.70
C ALA A 73 -17.63 25.97 11.81
N THR A 74 -18.91 26.05 11.44
CA THR A 74 -20.02 26.18 12.39
C THR A 74 -20.35 24.85 13.05
N ASP A 75 -20.20 23.76 12.30
CA ASP A 75 -20.42 22.39 12.78
C ASP A 75 -19.11 21.79 13.31
N PRO A 76 -19.17 20.86 14.28
CA PRO A 76 -17.98 20.16 14.77
C PRO A 76 -17.14 19.52 13.66
N VAL A 77 -15.82 19.60 13.78
CA VAL A 77 -14.87 18.97 12.87
C VAL A 77 -14.22 17.76 13.54
N ILE A 78 -14.19 16.65 12.82
CA ILE A 78 -13.49 15.40 13.18
C ILE A 78 -12.45 15.15 12.11
N TYR A 79 -11.20 14.92 12.50
CA TYR A 79 -10.12 14.56 11.60
C TYR A 79 -9.59 13.16 11.93
N LEU A 80 -9.69 12.24 10.97
CA LEU A 80 -9.23 10.85 11.13
C LEU A 80 -8.09 10.52 10.15
N ASN A 81 -7.16 9.68 10.58
CA ASN A 81 -6.12 9.13 9.71
C ASN A 81 -6.32 7.62 9.53
N GLY A 82 -6.42 7.15 8.30
CA GLY A 82 -6.66 5.75 7.95
C GLY A 82 -5.43 4.84 7.98
N GLY A 83 -4.30 5.24 8.56
CA GLY A 83 -3.07 4.44 8.65
C GLY A 83 -2.10 4.65 7.48
N ASP A 84 -0.95 3.98 7.54
CA ASP A 84 0.18 4.06 6.59
C ASP A 84 0.72 5.50 6.43
N SER A 85 1.03 6.14 7.55
CA SER A 85 1.82 7.36 7.56
C SER A 85 3.33 7.08 7.55
N PHE A 86 3.71 5.88 7.98
CA PHE A 86 5.08 5.36 7.90
C PHE A 86 5.50 5.08 6.45
N GLN A 87 6.82 4.99 6.30
CA GLN A 87 7.52 4.61 5.09
C GLN A 87 7.39 5.59 3.91
N GLY A 88 8.34 5.49 2.97
CA GLY A 88 8.10 5.84 1.57
C GLY A 88 8.79 7.10 1.03
N THR A 89 9.51 7.86 1.85
CA THR A 89 10.41 8.93 1.40
C THR A 89 11.70 8.87 2.22
N SER A 90 12.75 9.56 1.77
CA SER A 90 14.02 9.67 2.51
C SER A 90 13.83 10.19 3.94
N TRP A 91 12.79 10.99 4.20
CA TRP A 91 12.46 11.44 5.55
C TRP A 91 12.25 10.29 6.52
N PHE A 92 11.49 9.27 6.12
CA PHE A 92 11.26 8.10 6.96
C PHE A 92 12.52 7.26 7.09
N SER A 93 13.23 7.00 5.99
CA SER A 93 14.43 6.16 6.02
C SER A 93 15.51 6.71 6.95
N VAL A 94 15.63 8.05 7.04
CA VAL A 94 16.58 8.74 7.92
C VAL A 94 16.05 8.90 9.34
N TYR A 95 14.82 9.43 9.52
CA TYR A 95 14.34 9.88 10.83
C TYR A 95 13.29 8.98 11.49
N ARG A 96 12.83 7.95 10.77
CA ARG A 96 11.97 6.87 11.26
C ARG A 96 10.66 7.37 11.91
N GLY A 97 9.99 6.49 12.65
CA GLY A 97 8.69 6.76 13.28
C GLY A 97 8.65 8.01 14.16
N LYS A 98 9.77 8.39 14.80
CA LYS A 98 9.83 9.58 15.66
C LYS A 98 9.51 10.88 14.90
N MET A 99 9.98 11.01 13.66
CA MET A 99 9.62 12.15 12.82
C MET A 99 8.14 12.11 12.43
N VAL A 100 7.64 10.94 12.02
CA VAL A 100 6.23 10.75 11.67
C VAL A 100 5.32 11.15 12.82
N ALA A 101 5.64 10.74 14.05
CA ALA A 101 4.87 11.10 15.25
C ALA A 101 4.78 12.62 15.43
N ARG A 102 5.92 13.32 15.35
CA ARG A 102 5.96 14.79 15.48
C ARG A 102 5.17 15.47 14.38
N MET A 103 5.29 15.00 13.14
CA MET A 103 4.56 15.53 12.00
C MET A 103 3.05 15.31 12.12
N LEU A 104 2.61 14.15 12.60
CA LEU A 104 1.19 13.88 12.85
C LEU A 104 0.64 14.68 14.04
N ASN A 105 1.46 14.96 15.06
CA ASN A 105 1.05 15.82 16.18
C ASN A 105 0.72 17.25 15.73
N PHE A 106 1.36 17.78 14.68
CA PHE A 106 0.96 19.06 14.06
C PHE A 106 -0.43 19.02 13.43
N LEU A 107 -0.86 17.85 12.94
CA LEU A 107 -2.19 17.64 12.35
C LEU A 107 -3.25 17.37 13.43
N ALA A 108 -2.82 16.77 14.55
CA ALA A 108 -3.64 16.42 15.71
C ALA A 108 -4.93 15.66 15.33
N PRO A 109 -4.85 14.47 14.70
CA PRO A 109 -6.04 13.66 14.42
C PRO A 109 -6.79 13.31 15.71
N ASP A 110 -8.12 13.23 15.61
CA ASP A 110 -8.98 12.73 16.69
C ASP A 110 -8.74 11.22 16.91
N ALA A 111 -8.39 10.48 15.85
CA ALA A 111 -7.87 9.12 15.92
C ALA A 111 -7.10 8.74 14.64
N MET A 112 -6.18 7.79 14.76
CA MET A 112 -5.44 7.17 13.65
C MET A 112 -5.64 5.66 13.64
N ALA A 113 -5.93 5.02 12.51
CA ALA A 113 -5.86 3.57 12.40
C ALA A 113 -4.41 3.08 12.41
N LEU A 114 -4.18 1.90 12.99
CA LEU A 114 -2.94 1.15 12.74
C LEU A 114 -2.94 0.68 11.28
N GLY A 115 -1.98 1.14 10.48
CA GLY A 115 -1.71 0.61 9.14
C GLY A 115 -0.67 -0.50 9.16
N VAL A 116 -0.40 -1.06 7.97
CA VAL A 116 0.59 -2.13 7.80
C VAL A 116 1.99 -1.55 8.02
N HIS A 117 2.27 -0.41 7.41
CA HIS A 117 3.62 0.14 7.38
C HIS A 117 4.07 0.72 8.73
N GLU A 118 3.15 0.94 9.67
CA GLU A 118 3.48 1.23 11.07
C GLU A 118 4.23 0.09 11.78
N LEU A 119 4.18 -1.14 11.25
CA LEU A 119 4.85 -2.33 11.77
C LEU A 119 6.10 -2.74 10.98
N ASP A 120 6.49 -1.97 9.94
CA ASP A 120 7.65 -2.29 9.09
C ASP A 120 8.96 -2.42 9.88
N ASP A 121 9.17 -1.53 10.85
CA ASP A 121 10.38 -1.50 11.69
C ASP A 121 10.21 -2.35 12.98
N GLY A 122 9.15 -3.15 13.07
CA GLY A 122 8.85 -4.03 14.21
C GLY A 122 8.05 -3.37 15.35
N THR A 123 7.67 -4.16 16.35
CA THR A 123 6.78 -3.74 17.44
C THR A 123 7.43 -2.77 18.42
N ASP A 124 8.75 -2.82 18.59
CA ASP A 124 9.50 -1.87 19.41
C ASP A 124 9.47 -0.46 18.82
N ALA A 125 9.68 -0.32 17.50
CA ALA A 125 9.59 0.96 16.81
C ALA A 125 8.16 1.55 16.86
N LEU A 126 7.15 0.69 16.75
CA LEU A 126 5.75 1.09 16.94
C LEU A 126 5.50 1.59 18.38
N ALA A 127 6.04 0.92 19.39
CA ALA A 127 5.89 1.36 20.78
C ALA A 127 6.52 2.75 21.02
N GLU A 128 7.69 3.03 20.44
CA GLU A 128 8.32 4.36 20.51
C GLU A 128 7.48 5.45 19.84
N PHE A 129 6.89 5.14 18.69
CA PHE A 129 5.95 6.02 18.01
C PHE A 129 4.72 6.32 18.88
N LEU A 130 4.10 5.28 19.44
CA LEU A 130 2.94 5.40 20.32
C LEU A 130 3.23 6.24 21.57
N ASN A 131 4.46 6.19 22.10
CA ASN A 131 4.90 7.03 23.22
C ASN A 131 5.07 8.51 22.85
N THR A 132 5.16 8.84 21.57
CA THR A 132 5.41 10.21 21.08
C THR A 132 4.15 10.91 20.58
N ILE A 133 3.16 10.17 20.08
CA ILE A 133 1.90 10.76 19.57
C ILE A 133 1.03 11.31 20.71
N THR A 134 0.25 12.34 20.40
CA THR A 134 -0.68 13.00 21.34
C THR A 134 -2.15 12.67 21.06
N PHE A 135 -2.39 11.59 20.31
CA PHE A 135 -3.71 11.16 19.87
C PHE A 135 -3.78 9.62 19.89
N PRO A 136 -4.99 9.05 19.97
CA PRO A 136 -5.15 7.60 20.03
C PRO A 136 -5.00 6.96 18.64
N MET A 137 -4.34 5.81 18.62
CA MET A 137 -4.30 4.85 17.53
C MET A 137 -5.30 3.71 17.78
N VAL A 138 -6.04 3.29 16.75
CA VAL A 138 -7.12 2.31 16.86
C VAL A 138 -6.86 1.04 16.06
N SER A 139 -7.09 -0.12 16.69
CA SER A 139 -7.21 -1.42 16.03
C SER A 139 -7.92 -2.45 16.92
N SER A 140 -9.12 -2.89 16.53
CA SER A 140 -9.94 -3.83 17.31
C SER A 140 -9.61 -5.30 17.07
N ASN A 141 -8.96 -5.60 15.94
CA ASN A 141 -8.74 -6.97 15.47
C ASN A 141 -7.31 -7.48 15.68
N ILE A 142 -6.58 -6.88 16.62
CA ILE A 142 -5.28 -7.37 17.09
C ILE A 142 -5.39 -7.97 18.49
N ASN A 143 -4.49 -8.91 18.80
CA ASN A 143 -4.28 -9.40 20.16
C ASN A 143 -2.79 -9.30 20.47
N LEU A 144 -2.50 -8.59 21.56
CA LEU A 144 -1.18 -8.17 22.00
C LEU A 144 -0.69 -8.97 23.22
N ILE A 145 -1.29 -10.13 23.52
CA ILE A 145 -0.91 -10.96 24.69
C ILE A 145 0.58 -11.32 24.72
N ASN A 146 1.22 -11.41 23.55
CA ASN A 146 2.65 -11.71 23.41
C ASN A 146 3.50 -10.46 23.10
N GLU A 147 2.93 -9.26 23.23
CA GLU A 147 3.56 -7.96 22.92
C GLU A 147 3.27 -6.96 24.05
N PRO A 148 3.83 -7.17 25.26
CA PRO A 148 3.45 -6.42 26.46
C PRO A 148 3.66 -4.91 26.33
N LYS A 149 4.74 -4.47 25.67
CA LYS A 149 5.01 -3.03 25.42
C LYS A 149 3.88 -2.35 24.63
N LEU A 150 3.27 -3.07 23.68
CA LEU A 150 2.13 -2.56 22.92
C LEU A 150 0.83 -2.70 23.72
N ALA A 151 0.64 -3.82 24.44
CA ALA A 151 -0.56 -4.08 25.22
C ALA A 151 -0.77 -3.08 26.38
N GLU A 152 0.33 -2.58 26.97
CA GLU A 152 0.32 -1.61 28.06
C GLU A 152 0.24 -0.15 27.58
N ASN A 153 0.36 0.09 26.27
CA ASN A 153 0.38 1.45 25.73
C ASN A 153 -1.04 2.03 25.66
N THR A 154 -1.27 3.14 26.38
CA THR A 154 -2.59 3.77 26.47
C THR A 154 -3.06 4.44 25.18
N ASN A 155 -2.15 4.71 24.23
CA ASN A 155 -2.51 5.30 22.95
C ASN A 155 -2.95 4.26 21.93
N LEU A 156 -2.72 2.95 22.13
CA LEU A 156 -3.21 1.91 21.23
C LEU A 156 -4.46 1.23 21.82
N VAL A 157 -5.63 1.50 21.23
CA VAL A 157 -6.92 1.04 21.75
C VAL A 157 -7.75 0.31 20.69
N SER A 158 -8.69 -0.54 21.09
CA SER A 158 -9.61 -1.19 20.14
C SER A 158 -10.66 -0.23 19.58
N SER A 159 -11.16 0.65 20.46
CA SER A 159 -12.11 1.70 20.15
C SER A 159 -11.96 2.88 21.11
N LEU A 160 -12.56 4.00 20.76
CA LEU A 160 -12.73 5.16 21.63
C LEU A 160 -14.07 5.85 21.39
N VAL A 161 -14.44 6.71 22.33
CA VAL A 161 -15.60 7.61 22.20
C VAL A 161 -15.10 9.04 22.26
N ILE A 162 -15.43 9.84 21.25
CA ILE A 162 -15.20 11.28 21.23
C ILE A 162 -16.52 12.03 21.41
N THR A 163 -16.45 13.18 22.07
CA THR A 163 -17.61 14.07 22.23
C THR A 163 -17.44 15.27 21.30
N LYS A 164 -18.44 15.54 20.46
CA LYS A 164 -18.46 16.66 19.52
C LYS A 164 -19.82 17.35 19.65
N GLY A 165 -19.82 18.58 20.15
CA GLY A 165 -21.07 19.22 20.60
C GLY A 165 -21.67 18.44 21.77
N ASP A 166 -22.96 18.12 21.66
CA ASP A 166 -23.74 17.33 22.62
C ASP A 166 -23.78 15.82 22.30
N ARG A 167 -23.14 15.38 21.20
CA ARG A 167 -23.16 14.00 20.74
C ARG A 167 -21.86 13.26 21.01
N LYS A 168 -22.00 11.98 21.31
CA LYS A 168 -20.89 11.03 21.44
C LYS A 168 -20.79 10.19 20.17
N ILE A 169 -19.57 10.03 19.66
CA ILE A 169 -19.29 9.24 18.45
C ILE A 169 -18.27 8.17 18.81
N GLY A 170 -18.58 6.93 18.46
CA GLY A 170 -17.69 5.79 18.60
C GLY A 170 -16.75 5.67 17.40
N ILE A 171 -15.49 5.33 17.64
CA ILE A 171 -14.52 5.04 16.59
C ILE A 171 -13.93 3.65 16.87
N VAL A 172 -14.04 2.73 15.92
CA VAL A 172 -13.55 1.34 16.03
C VAL A 172 -12.49 1.09 14.98
N GLY A 173 -11.32 0.63 15.44
CA GLY A 173 -10.17 0.39 14.57
C GLY A 173 -10.21 -0.94 13.83
N TYR A 174 -9.59 -1.05 12.66
CA TYR A 174 -9.29 -2.33 12.01
C TYR A 174 -8.06 -2.27 11.11
N ILE A 175 -7.39 -3.42 10.93
CA ILE A 175 -6.26 -3.63 10.02
C ILE A 175 -6.42 -4.97 9.30
N ARG A 176 -5.84 -5.13 8.11
CA ARG A 176 -5.86 -6.42 7.40
C ARG A 176 -5.18 -7.56 8.18
N PRO A 177 -5.71 -8.81 8.16
CA PRO A 177 -5.14 -9.95 8.86
C PRO A 177 -3.79 -10.44 8.34
N ASP A 178 -3.51 -10.25 7.05
CA ASP A 178 -2.26 -10.67 6.40
C ASP A 178 -1.10 -9.69 6.64
N THR A 179 -1.26 -8.71 7.54
CA THR A 179 -0.15 -7.82 7.97
C THR A 179 1.07 -8.60 8.45
N LYS A 180 0.86 -9.72 9.16
CA LYS A 180 1.96 -10.60 9.63
C LYS A 180 2.87 -11.09 8.51
N GLU A 181 2.35 -11.21 7.29
CA GLU A 181 3.09 -11.69 6.11
C GLU A 181 3.74 -10.54 5.33
N ARG A 182 3.48 -9.28 5.71
CA ARG A 182 3.86 -8.06 4.97
C ARG A 182 4.91 -7.22 5.68
N THR A 183 5.12 -7.46 6.97
CA THR A 183 6.03 -6.68 7.82
C THR A 183 7.09 -7.58 8.42
N GLN A 184 7.98 -7.02 9.24
CA GLN A 184 8.90 -7.84 10.03
C GLN A 184 8.13 -8.79 10.96
N PRO A 185 8.70 -9.97 11.26
CA PRO A 185 8.10 -10.92 12.19
C PRO A 185 7.74 -10.27 13.53
N SER A 186 6.52 -10.52 14.00
CA SER A 186 6.05 -10.12 15.33
C SER A 186 5.16 -11.20 15.94
N ASN A 187 4.90 -11.08 17.24
CA ASN A 187 4.00 -11.97 17.97
C ASN A 187 2.57 -11.40 18.08
N VAL A 188 2.28 -10.30 17.37
CA VAL A 188 0.92 -9.76 17.21
C VAL A 188 0.05 -10.80 16.52
N ILE A 189 -1.11 -11.11 17.11
CA ILE A 189 -2.09 -12.01 16.51
C ILE A 189 -3.17 -11.16 15.83
N PHE A 190 -3.25 -11.26 14.51
CA PHE A 190 -4.27 -10.58 13.72
C PHE A 190 -5.51 -11.47 13.53
N LYS A 191 -6.68 -10.90 13.78
CA LYS A 191 -7.99 -11.55 13.66
C LYS A 191 -8.74 -10.98 12.47
N GLN A 192 -9.77 -11.70 12.01
CA GLN A 192 -10.67 -11.21 10.96
C GLN A 192 -11.38 -9.92 11.39
N GLU A 193 -11.49 -8.96 10.47
CA GLU A 193 -11.95 -7.60 10.76
C GLU A 193 -13.43 -7.57 11.16
N VAL A 194 -14.31 -8.12 10.33
CA VAL A 194 -15.77 -8.06 10.54
C VAL A 194 -16.19 -8.63 11.92
N PRO A 195 -15.73 -9.83 12.35
CA PRO A 195 -16.06 -10.34 13.68
C PRO A 195 -15.55 -9.47 14.83
N ALA A 196 -14.35 -8.90 14.69
CA ALA A 196 -13.74 -8.06 15.73
C ALA A 196 -14.46 -6.71 15.84
N ILE A 197 -14.75 -6.07 14.70
CA ILE A 197 -15.53 -4.83 14.63
C ILE A 197 -16.89 -5.06 15.27
N ASN A 198 -17.65 -6.09 14.86
CA ASN A 198 -18.98 -6.36 15.42
C ASN A 198 -18.98 -6.56 16.93
N LYS A 199 -17.95 -7.22 17.47
CA LYS A 199 -17.80 -7.40 18.92
C LYS A 199 -17.60 -6.05 19.62
N GLU A 200 -16.80 -5.18 19.05
CA GLU A 200 -16.45 -3.89 19.65
C GLU A 200 -17.56 -2.85 19.49
N THR A 201 -18.19 -2.78 18.31
CA THR A 201 -19.33 -1.88 18.06
C THR A 201 -20.51 -2.21 18.97
N LYS A 202 -20.76 -3.50 19.23
CA LYS A 202 -21.78 -3.92 20.18
C LYS A 202 -21.54 -3.34 21.59
N LYS A 203 -20.29 -3.31 22.07
CA LYS A 203 -19.98 -2.70 23.37
C LYS A 203 -20.29 -1.21 23.38
N LEU A 204 -20.00 -0.50 22.29
CA LEU A 204 -20.31 0.93 22.16
C LEU A 204 -21.82 1.17 22.10
N ARG A 205 -22.57 0.33 21.37
CA ARG A 205 -24.05 0.39 21.35
C ARG A 205 -24.64 0.12 22.72
N ASP A 206 -24.12 -0.87 23.46
CA ASP A 206 -24.53 -1.17 24.84
C ASP A 206 -24.24 0.01 25.81
N GLN A 207 -23.36 0.95 25.43
CA GLN A 207 -23.08 2.20 26.15
C GLN A 207 -23.93 3.40 25.68
N GLY A 208 -24.86 3.19 24.74
CA GLY A 208 -25.71 4.25 24.19
C GLY A 208 -25.02 5.13 23.14
N ILE A 209 -24.02 4.59 22.43
CA ILE A 209 -23.35 5.30 21.33
C ILE A 209 -24.06 4.99 20.01
N ASP A 210 -24.72 6.00 19.45
CA ASP A 210 -25.60 5.80 18.29
C ASP A 210 -24.95 6.01 16.92
N ILE A 211 -23.78 6.67 16.88
CA ILE A 211 -23.01 6.93 15.67
C ILE A 211 -21.63 6.27 15.82
N ILE A 212 -21.32 5.30 14.96
CA ILE A 212 -20.05 4.57 15.01
C ILE A 212 -19.32 4.61 13.67
N ILE A 213 -18.07 5.08 13.71
CA ILE A 213 -17.14 5.11 12.59
C ILE A 213 -16.21 3.89 12.67
N ALA A 214 -16.18 3.08 11.63
CA ALA A 214 -15.09 2.12 11.43
C ALA A 214 -13.93 2.84 10.75
N LEU A 215 -12.77 2.91 11.41
CA LEU A 215 -11.55 3.57 10.92
C LEU A 215 -10.47 2.51 10.75
N GLY A 216 -9.92 2.32 9.54
CA GLY A 216 -8.99 1.22 9.36
C GLY A 216 -8.26 1.14 8.03
N HIS A 217 -7.50 0.05 7.90
CA HIS A 217 -6.47 -0.11 6.89
C HIS A 217 -6.48 -1.53 6.27
N SER A 218 -7.56 -1.85 5.55
CA SER A 218 -7.72 -3.15 4.88
C SER A 218 -8.00 -3.09 3.37
N GLY A 219 -8.19 -1.89 2.81
CA GLY A 219 -8.44 -1.69 1.39
C GLY A 219 -9.93 -1.58 1.07
N TYR A 220 -10.21 -0.83 0.01
CA TYR A 220 -11.55 -0.36 -0.35
C TYR A 220 -12.60 -1.47 -0.51
N GLU A 221 -12.24 -2.63 -1.06
CA GLU A 221 -13.17 -3.77 -1.14
C GLU A 221 -13.57 -4.29 0.24
N LYS A 222 -12.61 -4.38 1.18
CA LYS A 222 -12.88 -4.78 2.55
C LYS A 222 -13.68 -3.72 3.29
N ASP A 223 -13.42 -2.44 3.02
CA ASP A 223 -14.15 -1.32 3.61
C ASP A 223 -15.65 -1.38 3.24
N MET A 224 -15.95 -1.68 1.98
CA MET A 224 -17.33 -1.92 1.51
C MET A 224 -17.95 -3.17 2.14
N GLU A 225 -17.16 -4.24 2.34
CA GLU A 225 -17.62 -5.44 3.04
C GLU A 225 -17.97 -5.13 4.50
N ILE A 226 -17.14 -4.37 5.21
CA ILE A 226 -17.37 -3.91 6.58
C ILE A 226 -18.65 -3.08 6.65
N ALA A 227 -18.83 -2.11 5.75
CA ALA A 227 -20.04 -1.29 5.68
C ALA A 227 -21.31 -2.14 5.52
N LYS A 228 -21.22 -3.24 4.76
CA LYS A 228 -22.35 -4.15 4.50
C LYS A 228 -22.61 -5.13 5.64
N ARG A 229 -21.56 -5.66 6.28
CA ARG A 229 -21.63 -6.80 7.21
C ARG A 229 -21.56 -6.41 8.69
N CYS A 230 -21.21 -5.16 9.00
CA CYS A 230 -21.16 -4.68 10.37
C CYS A 230 -22.43 -3.86 10.69
N PRO A 231 -23.41 -4.43 11.43
CA PRO A 231 -24.74 -3.83 11.59
C PRO A 231 -24.68 -2.48 12.31
N ASP A 232 -23.74 -2.28 13.22
CA ASP A 232 -23.70 -1.06 14.04
C ASP A 232 -22.83 0.06 13.47
N VAL A 233 -22.12 -0.20 12.37
CA VAL A 233 -21.22 0.78 11.72
C VAL A 233 -22.01 1.74 10.84
N ASP A 234 -21.84 3.04 11.03
CA ASP A 234 -22.59 4.06 10.30
C ASP A 234 -21.74 4.77 9.24
N ILE A 235 -20.41 4.76 9.38
CA ILE A 235 -19.44 5.35 8.44
C ILE A 235 -18.21 4.43 8.37
N VAL A 236 -17.60 4.28 7.19
CA VAL A 236 -16.29 3.64 7.04
C VAL A 236 -15.27 4.62 6.46
N VAL A 237 -14.17 4.82 7.18
CA VAL A 237 -12.99 5.57 6.72
C VAL A 237 -11.85 4.57 6.56
N GLY A 238 -11.37 4.41 5.33
CA GLY A 238 -10.41 3.38 4.96
C GLY A 238 -9.04 3.92 4.54
N GLY A 239 -8.20 2.99 4.07
CA GLY A 239 -6.87 3.23 3.49
C GLY A 239 -6.37 1.99 2.74
N GLN A 240 -5.06 1.82 2.60
CA GLN A 240 -4.33 0.66 2.03
C GLN A 240 -4.31 0.58 0.51
N SER A 241 -5.46 0.74 -0.14
CA SER A 241 -5.62 0.52 -1.58
C SER A 241 -5.30 1.75 -2.42
N HIS A 242 -5.00 2.88 -1.78
CA HIS A 242 -4.75 4.19 -2.42
C HIS A 242 -5.94 4.63 -3.27
N THR A 243 -7.16 4.25 -2.89
CA THR A 243 -8.35 4.42 -3.73
C THR A 243 -8.71 5.90 -3.83
N PHE A 244 -8.75 6.41 -5.05
CA PHE A 244 -9.28 7.74 -5.32
C PHE A 244 -10.78 7.65 -5.60
N LEU A 245 -11.58 8.30 -4.75
CA LEU A 245 -13.02 8.40 -4.91
C LEU A 245 -13.40 9.84 -5.23
N TYR A 246 -14.21 10.05 -6.27
CA TYR A 246 -14.68 11.37 -6.67
C TYR A 246 -16.00 11.29 -7.42
N SER A 247 -16.90 12.23 -7.12
CA SER A 247 -18.19 12.39 -7.79
C SER A 247 -18.11 13.54 -8.80
N GLY A 248 -18.22 13.24 -10.09
CA GLY A 248 -18.10 14.23 -11.18
C GLY A 248 -16.71 14.27 -11.81
N LYS A 249 -16.31 15.43 -12.34
CA LYS A 249 -15.00 15.59 -13.00
C LYS A 249 -13.90 15.70 -11.95
N ALA A 250 -12.96 14.76 -11.95
CA ALA A 250 -11.79 14.78 -11.08
C ALA A 250 -10.97 16.08 -11.25
N PRO A 251 -10.43 16.65 -10.17
CA PRO A 251 -9.67 17.91 -10.20
C PRO A 251 -8.21 17.73 -10.64
N SER A 252 -7.72 16.48 -10.76
CA SER A 252 -6.37 16.15 -11.22
C SER A 252 -6.39 14.88 -12.09
N LYS A 253 -5.23 14.24 -12.27
CA LYS A 253 -5.01 13.12 -13.20
C LYS A 253 -5.51 11.76 -12.69
N GLU A 254 -5.83 11.65 -11.42
CA GLU A 254 -6.28 10.38 -10.83
C GLU A 254 -7.63 9.96 -11.41
N VAL A 255 -7.73 8.68 -11.77
CA VAL A 255 -8.97 8.07 -12.24
C VAL A 255 -9.78 7.63 -11.02
N SER A 256 -11.01 8.11 -10.92
CA SER A 256 -11.92 7.75 -9.84
C SER A 256 -12.33 6.28 -9.95
N GLU A 257 -12.19 5.53 -8.86
CA GLU A 257 -12.62 4.13 -8.75
C GLU A 257 -14.07 3.99 -8.26
N GLY A 258 -14.68 5.09 -7.81
CA GLY A 258 -16.05 5.12 -7.32
C GLY A 258 -16.48 6.53 -6.87
N PRO A 259 -17.78 6.76 -6.66
CA PRO A 259 -18.26 8.04 -6.15
C PRO A 259 -17.71 8.32 -4.75
N TYR A 260 -17.58 9.61 -4.41
CA TYR A 260 -17.28 10.03 -3.05
C TYR A 260 -18.53 10.65 -2.40
N PRO A 261 -18.95 10.17 -1.21
CA PRO A 261 -18.61 8.86 -0.66
C PRO A 261 -19.22 7.74 -1.52
N THR A 262 -18.68 6.53 -1.40
CA THR A 262 -19.38 5.36 -1.94
C THR A 262 -20.43 4.91 -0.96
N ILE A 263 -21.68 4.78 -1.42
CA ILE A 263 -22.81 4.41 -0.57
C ILE A 263 -23.05 2.91 -0.64
N VAL A 264 -22.84 2.24 0.49
CA VAL A 264 -23.20 0.84 0.68
C VAL A 264 -24.56 0.78 1.38
N VAL A 265 -25.50 0.04 0.80
CA VAL A 265 -26.83 -0.18 1.38
C VAL A 265 -26.83 -1.51 2.13
N LYS A 266 -27.15 -1.45 3.41
CA LYS A 266 -27.28 -2.62 4.29
C LYS A 266 -28.54 -3.44 3.98
N PRO A 267 -28.62 -4.70 4.43
CA PRO A 267 -29.83 -5.51 4.29
C PRO A 267 -31.09 -4.88 4.90
N ASP A 268 -30.94 -4.02 5.91
CA ASP A 268 -32.04 -3.29 6.57
C ASP A 268 -32.36 -1.93 5.90
N GLY A 269 -31.72 -1.61 4.77
CA GLY A 269 -31.94 -0.39 4.00
C GLY A 269 -31.12 0.82 4.45
N ARG A 270 -30.39 0.75 5.58
CA ARG A 270 -29.52 1.86 6.02
C ARG A 270 -28.38 2.08 5.03
N LYS A 271 -28.01 3.34 4.83
CA LYS A 271 -26.93 3.78 3.95
C LYS A 271 -25.68 4.05 4.78
N VAL A 272 -24.56 3.44 4.41
CA VAL A 272 -23.25 3.65 5.03
C VAL A 272 -22.31 4.26 3.99
N PRO A 273 -21.80 5.48 4.20
CA PRO A 273 -20.77 6.07 3.36
C PRO A 273 -19.42 5.44 3.67
N VAL A 274 -18.72 5.04 2.60
CA VAL A 274 -17.35 4.54 2.59
C VAL A 274 -16.48 5.59 1.92
N VAL A 275 -15.38 5.97 2.57
CA VAL A 275 -14.46 7.00 2.06
C VAL A 275 -13.00 6.59 2.15
N GLN A 276 -12.23 6.99 1.13
CA GLN A 276 -10.77 7.07 1.10
C GLN A 276 -10.37 8.36 0.36
N ALA A 277 -9.14 8.82 0.56
CA ALA A 277 -8.61 10.07 0.01
C ALA A 277 -7.32 9.84 -0.79
N TYR A 278 -7.31 8.85 -1.68
CA TYR A 278 -6.14 8.50 -2.50
C TYR A 278 -4.93 8.16 -1.61
N ALA A 279 -3.81 8.87 -1.75
CA ALA A 279 -2.59 8.68 -0.98
C ALA A 279 -1.70 9.94 -1.03
N TYR A 280 -0.58 9.87 -0.32
CA TYR A 280 0.57 10.78 -0.47
C TYR A 280 0.26 12.23 -0.15
N THR A 281 -0.75 12.47 0.69
CA THR A 281 -1.21 13.82 1.10
C THR A 281 -1.74 14.69 -0.03
N LYS A 282 -1.88 14.15 -1.25
CA LYS A 282 -2.34 14.93 -2.41
C LYS A 282 -3.76 15.45 -2.22
N TYR A 283 -4.58 14.68 -1.51
CA TYR A 283 -5.94 15.03 -1.17
C TYR A 283 -6.18 14.99 0.34
N LEU A 284 -7.06 15.86 0.82
CA LEU A 284 -7.68 15.75 2.12
C LEU A 284 -9.15 15.40 1.92
N GLY A 285 -9.58 14.24 2.40
CA GLY A 285 -10.99 13.86 2.39
C GLY A 285 -11.81 14.87 3.18
N ASN A 286 -12.98 15.26 2.64
CA ASN A 286 -13.88 16.21 3.27
C ASN A 286 -15.33 15.79 3.04
N LEU A 287 -16.04 15.44 4.11
CA LEU A 287 -17.43 14.99 4.06
C LEU A 287 -18.23 15.62 5.20
N SER A 288 -19.21 16.46 4.86
CA SER A 288 -20.23 16.92 5.80
C SER A 288 -21.33 15.87 5.90
N LEU A 289 -21.73 15.55 7.13
CA LEU A 289 -22.70 14.52 7.46
C LEU A 289 -23.76 15.08 8.41
N GLU A 290 -24.98 14.60 8.26
CA GLU A 290 -26.10 14.92 9.15
C GLU A 290 -26.78 13.63 9.60
N PHE A 291 -26.88 13.43 10.90
CA PHE A 291 -27.50 12.26 11.53
C PHE A 291 -28.72 12.67 12.36
N ASP A 292 -29.73 11.80 12.40
CA ASP A 292 -30.83 11.97 13.35
C ASP A 292 -30.41 11.59 14.78
N SER A 293 -31.34 11.76 15.73
CA SER A 293 -31.12 11.42 17.14
C SER A 293 -30.86 9.93 17.37
N GLY A 294 -31.38 9.05 16.51
CA GLY A 294 -31.17 7.60 16.53
C GLY A 294 -29.91 7.12 15.79
N GLY A 295 -29.10 8.03 15.23
CA GLY A 295 -27.87 7.68 14.53
C GLY A 295 -28.08 7.24 13.08
N ASN A 296 -29.22 7.53 12.46
CA ASN A 296 -29.42 7.28 11.03
C ASN A 296 -28.91 8.46 10.20
N LEU A 297 -28.21 8.16 9.10
CA LEU A 297 -27.71 9.16 8.17
C LEU A 297 -28.87 9.80 7.39
N LEU A 298 -29.08 11.10 7.59
CA LEU A 298 -30.10 11.90 6.91
C LEU A 298 -29.57 12.46 5.59
N SER A 299 -28.40 13.09 5.63
CA SER A 299 -27.80 13.74 4.46
C SER A 299 -26.27 13.71 4.51
N PHE A 300 -25.63 13.79 3.34
CA PHE A 300 -24.19 13.94 3.23
C PHE A 300 -23.83 14.82 2.03
N LYS A 301 -22.71 15.53 2.12
CA LYS A 301 -22.16 16.33 1.01
C LYS A 301 -20.65 16.45 1.18
N GLY A 302 -19.89 16.26 0.09
CA GLY A 302 -18.46 16.47 0.14
C GLY A 302 -17.71 15.89 -1.05
N SER A 303 -16.41 16.14 -1.07
CA SER A 303 -15.45 15.64 -2.05
C SER A 303 -14.03 15.81 -1.48
N PRO A 304 -13.06 14.96 -1.83
CA PRO A 304 -11.67 15.19 -1.46
C PRO A 304 -11.17 16.54 -2.01
N ILE A 305 -10.48 17.30 -1.16
CA ILE A 305 -9.88 18.59 -1.48
C ILE A 305 -8.50 18.33 -2.09
N LEU A 306 -8.26 18.75 -3.33
CA LEU A 306 -6.93 18.74 -3.93
C LEU A 306 -6.06 19.79 -3.24
N LEU A 307 -4.97 19.37 -2.60
CA LEU A 307 -4.07 20.25 -1.86
C LEU A 307 -2.98 20.80 -2.79
N ASP A 308 -3.32 21.77 -3.63
CA ASP A 308 -2.39 22.42 -4.56
C ASP A 308 -1.81 23.74 -3.98
N ASN A 309 -1.19 24.55 -4.85
CA ASN A 309 -0.55 25.82 -4.50
C ASN A 309 -1.53 26.91 -4.00
N ARG A 310 -2.85 26.71 -4.05
CA ARG A 310 -3.83 27.62 -3.44
C ARG A 310 -3.77 27.61 -1.91
N PHE A 311 -3.24 26.54 -1.32
CA PHE A 311 -3.07 26.41 0.11
C PHE A 311 -1.61 26.70 0.49
N GLN A 312 -1.42 27.75 1.28
CA GLN A 312 -0.10 28.06 1.83
C GLN A 312 0.26 27.06 2.92
N PRO A 313 1.44 26.42 2.89
CA PRO A 313 1.85 25.53 3.95
C PRO A 313 1.98 26.27 5.28
N ARG A 314 1.49 25.67 6.37
CA ARG A 314 1.65 26.21 7.72
C ARG A 314 3.12 26.44 8.08
N LYS A 315 3.45 27.66 8.52
CA LYS A 315 4.83 28.11 8.76
C LYS A 315 5.54 27.28 9.84
N ASP A 316 4.87 26.96 10.93
CA ASP A 316 5.45 26.19 12.04
C ASP A 316 5.86 24.77 11.62
N VAL A 317 5.08 24.15 10.73
CA VAL A 317 5.43 22.85 10.13
C VAL A 317 6.66 22.97 9.22
N GLN A 318 6.72 24.02 8.40
CA GLN A 318 7.87 24.26 7.51
C GLN A 318 9.15 24.57 8.29
N ASP A 319 9.07 25.42 9.31
CA ASP A 319 10.18 25.74 10.19
C ASP A 319 10.72 24.48 10.88
N PHE A 320 9.84 23.57 11.30
CA PHE A 320 10.23 22.30 11.90
C PHE A 320 10.96 21.39 10.90
N LEU A 321 10.45 21.23 9.68
CA LEU A 321 11.12 20.45 8.64
C LEU A 321 12.49 21.03 8.28
N GLN A 322 12.63 22.36 8.28
CA GLN A 322 13.88 23.04 7.96
C GLN A 322 15.04 22.67 8.90
N LEU A 323 14.76 22.34 10.17
CA LEU A 323 15.76 21.91 11.15
C LEU A 323 16.45 20.59 10.77
N TYR A 324 15.78 19.77 9.95
CA TYR A 324 16.23 18.43 9.56
C TYR A 324 16.52 18.34 8.05
N ARG A 325 16.26 19.41 7.30
CA ARG A 325 16.28 19.43 5.85
C ARG A 325 17.64 19.10 5.24
N GLN A 326 18.73 19.53 5.89
CA GLN A 326 20.07 19.44 5.33
C GLN A 326 20.46 18.01 4.92
N VAL A 327 20.18 17.01 5.76
CA VAL A 327 20.52 15.61 5.45
C VAL A 327 19.76 15.12 4.21
N ILE A 328 18.48 15.50 4.09
CA ILE A 328 17.65 15.15 2.94
C ILE A 328 18.17 15.84 1.67
N ASP A 329 18.50 17.13 1.75
CA ASP A 329 19.08 17.89 0.63
C ASP A 329 20.43 17.35 0.17
N ASP A 330 21.26 16.84 1.10
CA ASP A 330 22.54 16.24 0.76
C ASP A 330 22.36 14.93 -0.01
N MET A 331 21.45 14.04 0.43
CA MET A 331 21.10 12.81 -0.28
C MET A 331 20.49 13.09 -1.67
N GLU A 332 19.67 14.13 -1.75
CA GLU A 332 19.05 14.58 -2.99
C GLU A 332 20.03 15.21 -4.00
N ARG A 333 21.18 15.69 -3.54
CA ARG A 333 22.25 16.24 -4.40
C ARG A 333 23.32 15.22 -4.73
N HIS A 334 23.45 14.16 -3.93
CA HIS A 334 24.47 13.15 -4.12
C HIS A 334 24.10 12.19 -5.26
N VAL A 335 24.67 12.42 -6.45
CA VAL A 335 24.52 11.54 -7.61
C VAL A 335 25.37 10.27 -7.43
N VAL A 336 24.73 9.10 -7.48
CA VAL A 336 25.37 7.79 -7.30
C VAL A 336 25.58 7.05 -8.62
N GLY A 337 24.91 7.46 -9.70
CA GLY A 337 25.06 6.88 -11.04
C GLY A 337 24.18 7.59 -12.07
N THR A 338 24.14 7.06 -13.29
CA THR A 338 23.32 7.57 -14.40
C THR A 338 22.61 6.41 -15.09
N THR A 339 21.34 6.58 -15.48
CA THR A 339 20.60 5.65 -16.35
C THR A 339 20.33 6.26 -17.72
N SER A 340 20.47 5.45 -18.77
CA SER A 340 20.07 5.83 -20.14
C SER A 340 18.65 5.39 -20.51
N VAL A 341 17.96 4.67 -19.62
CA VAL A 341 16.64 4.09 -19.86
C VAL A 341 15.70 4.38 -18.68
N TYR A 342 14.39 4.34 -18.94
CA TYR A 342 13.38 4.33 -17.89
C TYR A 342 13.51 3.08 -17.03
N LEU A 343 13.70 3.25 -15.72
CA LEU A 343 13.77 2.16 -14.76
C LEU A 343 12.37 1.89 -14.23
N ASN A 344 11.70 0.90 -14.83
CA ASN A 344 10.32 0.57 -14.47
C ASN A 344 10.28 -0.24 -13.17
N GLY A 345 9.89 0.43 -12.09
CA GLY A 345 9.58 -0.15 -10.78
C GLY A 345 8.09 -0.10 -10.44
N ASP A 346 7.20 0.06 -11.43
CA ASP A 346 5.76 0.04 -11.19
C ASP A 346 5.32 -1.30 -10.62
N ARG A 347 4.65 -1.28 -9.46
CA ARG A 347 4.22 -2.50 -8.78
C ARG A 347 3.29 -3.35 -9.65
N LYS A 348 2.39 -2.76 -10.44
CA LYS A 348 1.48 -3.55 -11.30
C LYS A 348 2.24 -4.26 -12.41
N SER A 349 3.27 -3.61 -12.96
CA SER A 349 4.16 -4.20 -13.96
C SER A 349 5.11 -5.24 -13.36
N CYS A 350 5.93 -4.87 -12.37
CA CYS A 350 6.89 -5.77 -11.71
C CYS A 350 6.20 -6.89 -10.92
N GLY A 351 4.99 -6.67 -10.42
CA GLY A 351 4.19 -7.69 -9.73
C GLY A 351 3.53 -8.69 -10.66
N TYR A 352 3.46 -8.35 -11.94
CA TYR A 352 2.89 -9.20 -12.98
C TYR A 352 3.97 -9.83 -13.84
N SER A 353 5.06 -9.18 -14.19
CA SER A 353 6.06 -9.72 -15.11
C SER A 353 7.46 -9.24 -14.78
N GLU A 354 8.45 -9.76 -15.52
CA GLU A 354 9.79 -9.20 -15.54
C GLU A 354 9.75 -7.68 -15.78
N CYS A 355 10.48 -6.95 -14.94
CA CYS A 355 10.73 -5.53 -15.12
C CYS A 355 12.23 -5.25 -15.06
N ASN A 356 12.68 -4.31 -15.89
CA ASN A 356 14.11 -4.03 -16.03
C ASN A 356 14.74 -3.49 -14.75
N PHE A 357 13.98 -2.75 -13.93
CA PHE A 357 14.50 -2.30 -12.65
C PHE A 357 14.68 -3.47 -11.67
N GLY A 358 13.76 -4.44 -11.68
CA GLY A 358 13.88 -5.67 -10.92
C GLY A 358 15.11 -6.49 -11.30
N ASN A 359 15.38 -6.62 -12.59
CA ASN A 359 16.59 -7.27 -13.11
C ASN A 359 17.86 -6.59 -12.55
N PHE A 360 17.94 -5.28 -12.70
CA PHE A 360 19.07 -4.49 -12.22
C PHE A 360 19.31 -4.63 -10.71
N ILE A 361 18.25 -4.55 -9.90
CA ILE A 361 18.39 -4.68 -8.44
C ILE A 361 18.87 -6.10 -8.08
N ALA A 362 18.30 -7.14 -8.69
CA ALA A 362 18.74 -8.50 -8.45
C ALA A 362 20.19 -8.73 -8.90
N ASP A 363 20.63 -8.10 -10.00
CA ASP A 363 22.03 -8.14 -10.46
C ASP A 363 22.97 -7.48 -9.45
N SER A 364 22.55 -6.36 -8.84
CA SER A 364 23.34 -5.69 -7.80
C SER A 364 23.56 -6.57 -6.57
N PHE A 365 22.62 -7.47 -6.25
CA PHE A 365 22.76 -8.40 -5.13
C PHE A 365 23.79 -9.49 -5.41
N VAL A 366 23.74 -10.08 -6.62
CA VAL A 366 24.76 -11.05 -7.07
C VAL A 366 26.13 -10.39 -7.13
N TYR A 367 26.20 -9.18 -7.69
CA TYR A 367 27.44 -8.41 -7.76
C TYR A 367 28.04 -8.13 -6.37
N ALA A 368 27.22 -7.73 -5.41
CA ALA A 368 27.65 -7.52 -4.04
C ALA A 368 28.25 -8.81 -3.43
N ARG A 369 27.66 -9.98 -3.72
CA ARG A 369 28.23 -11.26 -3.27
C ARG A 369 29.55 -11.59 -3.97
N VAL A 370 29.64 -11.40 -5.28
CA VAL A 370 30.90 -11.54 -6.04
C VAL A 370 32.00 -10.69 -5.43
N VAL A 371 31.70 -9.42 -5.12
CA VAL A 371 32.65 -8.53 -4.47
C VAL A 371 33.05 -9.05 -3.09
N GLN A 372 32.09 -9.51 -2.29
CA GLN A 372 32.36 -10.04 -0.95
C GLN A 372 33.23 -11.32 -0.98
N THR A 373 33.06 -12.20 -1.97
CA THR A 373 33.78 -13.48 -2.06
C THR A 373 34.97 -13.47 -3.01
N MET A 374 35.32 -12.33 -3.62
CA MET A 374 36.36 -12.21 -4.65
C MET A 374 37.76 -12.71 -4.22
N ALA A 375 38.02 -12.80 -2.91
CA ALA A 375 39.29 -13.28 -2.37
C ALA A 375 39.45 -14.79 -2.58
N ASP A 376 38.34 -15.55 -2.58
CA ASP A 376 38.33 -16.94 -3.00
C ASP A 376 38.28 -17.00 -4.53
N ARG A 377 39.22 -17.74 -5.13
CA ARG A 377 39.36 -17.93 -6.59
C ARG A 377 38.97 -19.33 -7.03
N SER A 378 38.40 -20.15 -6.13
CA SER A 378 37.90 -21.49 -6.43
C SER A 378 36.75 -21.48 -7.45
N SER A 379 35.96 -20.41 -7.43
CA SER A 379 34.84 -20.11 -8.32
C SER A 379 34.78 -18.60 -8.55
N TRP A 380 33.93 -18.13 -9.48
CA TRP A 380 33.72 -16.69 -9.65
C TRP A 380 32.75 -16.12 -8.62
N THR A 381 31.91 -16.98 -8.04
CA THR A 381 31.06 -16.70 -6.88
C THR A 381 30.55 -18.01 -6.29
N ASP A 382 30.12 -17.97 -5.04
CA ASP A 382 29.36 -19.04 -4.39
C ASP A 382 27.83 -18.86 -4.50
N ALA A 383 27.36 -17.70 -4.96
CA ALA A 383 25.94 -17.43 -5.19
C ALA A 383 25.73 -16.63 -6.49
N SER A 384 25.25 -17.33 -7.51
CA SER A 384 24.96 -16.75 -8.83
C SER A 384 23.52 -16.28 -8.98
N ILE A 385 22.65 -16.53 -7.99
CA ILE A 385 21.22 -16.21 -8.06
C ILE A 385 20.92 -15.07 -7.08
N GLY A 386 20.24 -14.03 -7.56
CA GLY A 386 19.72 -12.94 -6.73
C GLY A 386 18.20 -12.85 -6.89
N LEU A 387 17.47 -12.69 -5.77
CA LEU A 387 16.00 -12.61 -5.79
C LEU A 387 15.53 -11.40 -4.97
N ILE A 388 14.53 -10.71 -5.52
CA ILE A 388 13.81 -9.64 -4.82
C ILE A 388 12.32 -9.70 -5.19
N ASN A 389 11.43 -9.52 -4.24
CA ASN A 389 10.00 -9.42 -4.51
C ASN A 389 9.65 -8.02 -5.07
N ALA A 390 8.70 -7.96 -6.00
CA ALA A 390 8.24 -6.74 -6.63
C ALA A 390 7.72 -5.70 -5.62
N GLY A 391 7.22 -6.15 -4.47
CA GLY A 391 6.74 -5.33 -3.38
C GLY A 391 7.82 -4.51 -2.68
N ALA A 392 9.09 -4.93 -2.78
CA ALA A 392 10.23 -4.18 -2.27
C ALA A 392 10.58 -2.98 -3.16
N ILE A 393 10.20 -3.00 -4.44
CA ILE A 393 10.47 -1.94 -5.43
C ILE A 393 9.32 -0.93 -5.39
N ARG A 394 9.57 0.28 -4.90
CA ARG A 394 8.51 1.23 -4.53
C ARG A 394 8.30 2.39 -5.48
N ALA A 395 9.24 2.62 -6.40
CA ALA A 395 9.19 3.71 -7.35
C ALA A 395 9.88 3.34 -8.66
N SER A 396 9.53 4.06 -9.73
CA SER A 396 10.28 4.07 -10.98
C SER A 396 11.19 5.29 -11.04
N ILE A 397 12.24 5.22 -11.86
CA ILE A 397 13.12 6.36 -12.13
C ILE A 397 13.06 6.69 -13.63
N ASP A 398 12.68 7.93 -13.92
CA ASP A 398 12.76 8.50 -15.26
C ASP A 398 14.16 9.10 -15.47
N PRO A 399 14.86 8.78 -16.57
CA PRO A 399 16.19 9.35 -16.84
C PRO A 399 16.15 10.89 -16.95
N GLY A 400 15.02 11.48 -17.35
CA GLY A 400 14.94 12.91 -17.61
C GLY A 400 16.02 13.39 -18.60
N GLU A 401 16.51 14.61 -18.40
CA GLU A 401 17.51 15.21 -19.29
C GLU A 401 18.95 14.73 -19.02
N THR A 402 19.28 14.42 -17.76
CA THR A 402 20.67 14.12 -17.34
C THR A 402 20.93 12.64 -17.09
N GLY A 403 19.88 11.82 -16.95
CA GLY A 403 19.98 10.42 -16.52
C GLY A 403 20.36 10.24 -15.05
N ALA A 404 20.59 11.32 -14.29
CA ALA A 404 21.19 11.23 -12.96
C ALA A 404 20.30 10.47 -11.96
N ILE A 405 20.92 9.53 -11.24
CA ILE A 405 20.31 8.81 -10.12
C ILE A 405 20.98 9.30 -8.84
N THR A 406 20.18 9.83 -7.91
CA THR A 406 20.64 10.31 -6.61
C THR A 406 20.49 9.25 -5.53
N GLU A 407 21.17 9.43 -4.40
CA GLU A 407 20.99 8.58 -3.23
C GLU A 407 19.53 8.60 -2.74
N ALA A 408 18.87 9.78 -2.78
CA ALA A 408 17.46 9.90 -2.45
C ALA A 408 16.54 9.10 -3.39
N ASP A 409 16.90 8.97 -4.68
CA ASP A 409 16.16 8.13 -5.63
C ASP A 409 16.26 6.65 -5.24
N VAL A 410 17.47 6.16 -4.92
CA VAL A 410 17.66 4.76 -4.48
C VAL A 410 16.89 4.48 -3.19
N VAL A 411 16.93 5.40 -2.23
CA VAL A 411 16.17 5.28 -0.97
C VAL A 411 14.67 5.28 -1.21
N THR A 412 14.17 6.09 -2.15
CA THR A 412 12.75 6.08 -2.52
C THR A 412 12.33 4.76 -3.15
N VAL A 413 13.20 4.12 -3.93
CA VAL A 413 12.94 2.84 -4.59
C VAL A 413 13.01 1.67 -3.60
N LEU A 414 14.03 1.64 -2.72
CA LEU A 414 14.28 0.59 -1.72
C LEU A 414 14.23 1.15 -0.29
N PRO A 415 13.05 1.54 0.21
CA PRO A 415 12.96 2.36 1.41
C PRO A 415 13.04 1.56 2.73
N PHE A 416 12.96 0.23 2.66
CA PHE A 416 13.00 -0.66 3.83
C PHE A 416 14.42 -0.92 4.34
N SER A 417 15.43 -0.66 3.50
CA SER A 417 16.84 -0.98 3.71
C SER A 417 17.12 -2.31 4.40
N GLN A 418 16.78 -3.39 3.71
CA GLN A 418 16.91 -4.73 4.26
C GLN A 418 18.36 -5.20 4.23
N ASP A 419 18.75 -5.98 5.23
CA ASP A 419 19.98 -6.77 5.15
C ASP A 419 19.89 -7.75 3.99
N LEU A 420 21.01 -7.99 3.30
CA LEU A 420 21.13 -9.05 2.32
C LEU A 420 21.69 -10.30 2.97
N TYR A 421 21.14 -11.45 2.59
CA TYR A 421 21.56 -12.74 3.09
C TYR A 421 21.94 -13.65 1.92
N TYR A 422 23.07 -14.31 2.07
CA TYR A 422 23.37 -15.52 1.32
C TYR A 422 22.67 -16.70 1.99
N THR A 423 22.07 -17.57 1.19
CA THR A 423 21.59 -18.87 1.64
C THR A 423 21.76 -19.94 0.58
N ARG A 424 21.94 -21.18 1.03
CA ARG A 424 22.08 -22.34 0.15
C ARG A 424 20.83 -23.22 0.21
N ILE A 425 20.14 -23.35 -0.91
CA ILE A 425 18.89 -24.12 -0.99
C ILE A 425 18.95 -25.22 -2.05
N SER A 426 18.22 -26.32 -1.83
CA SER A 426 18.07 -27.36 -2.84
C SER A 426 17.28 -26.85 -4.05
N GLY A 427 17.53 -27.43 -5.23
CA GLY A 427 16.74 -27.14 -6.44
C GLY A 427 15.24 -27.40 -6.23
N SER A 428 14.89 -28.35 -5.38
CA SER A 428 13.50 -28.61 -4.98
C SER A 428 12.87 -27.45 -4.17
N GLN A 429 13.66 -26.79 -3.31
CA GLN A 429 13.21 -25.63 -2.54
C GLN A 429 13.14 -24.39 -3.44
N LEU A 430 14.11 -24.21 -4.34
CA LEU A 430 14.07 -23.16 -5.37
C LEU A 430 12.82 -23.28 -6.25
N MET A 431 12.50 -24.49 -6.72
CA MET A 431 11.27 -24.76 -7.48
C MET A 431 10.01 -24.35 -6.71
N LYS A 432 9.91 -24.72 -5.42
CA LYS A 432 8.76 -24.32 -4.59
C LYS A 432 8.62 -22.81 -4.46
N ALA A 433 9.73 -22.10 -4.24
CA ALA A 433 9.72 -20.63 -4.17
C ALA A 433 9.25 -20.02 -5.50
N LEU A 434 9.74 -20.51 -6.63
CA LEU A 434 9.36 -20.01 -7.96
C LEU A 434 7.91 -20.37 -8.33
N GLU A 435 7.41 -21.53 -7.93
CA GLU A 435 5.98 -21.89 -8.03
C GLU A 435 5.10 -20.96 -7.20
N HIS A 436 5.52 -20.62 -5.98
CA HIS A 436 4.83 -19.62 -5.16
C HIS A 436 4.81 -18.25 -5.86
N SER A 437 5.94 -17.79 -6.38
CA SER A 437 6.03 -16.56 -7.19
C SER A 437 5.09 -16.57 -8.41
N ALA A 438 4.98 -17.72 -9.09
CA ALA A 438 4.07 -17.91 -10.22
C ALA A 438 2.58 -17.92 -9.81
N GLN A 439 2.28 -18.28 -8.55
CA GLN A 439 0.94 -18.19 -7.98
C GLN A 439 0.56 -16.78 -7.58
N MET A 440 1.53 -16.02 -7.06
CA MET A 440 1.33 -14.67 -6.59
C MET A 440 1.25 -13.63 -7.72
N ARG A 441 1.68 -13.98 -8.94
CA ARG A 441 1.52 -13.14 -10.13
C ARG A 441 0.08 -12.68 -10.31
N SER A 442 -0.17 -11.40 -10.06
CA SER A 442 -1.53 -10.83 -10.12
C SER A 442 -1.47 -9.35 -10.45
N LYS A 443 -2.51 -8.86 -11.15
CA LYS A 443 -2.74 -7.42 -11.32
C LYS A 443 -3.28 -6.76 -10.04
N HIS A 444 -3.72 -7.56 -9.07
CA HIS A 444 -4.37 -7.12 -7.83
C HIS A 444 -3.53 -7.42 -6.58
N MET A 445 -2.75 -8.53 -6.58
CA MET A 445 -1.78 -8.87 -5.53
C MET A 445 -0.37 -8.77 -6.10
N THR A 446 0.12 -7.54 -6.20
CA THR A 446 1.29 -7.20 -7.04
C THR A 446 2.63 -7.27 -6.31
N SER A 447 2.67 -7.69 -5.05
CA SER A 447 3.87 -7.52 -4.22
C SER A 447 4.79 -8.74 -4.24
N ALA A 448 4.25 -9.96 -4.28
CA ALA A 448 5.04 -11.15 -4.01
C ALA A 448 5.73 -11.78 -5.23
N HIS A 449 5.53 -11.30 -6.45
CA HIS A 449 6.25 -11.83 -7.61
C HIS A 449 7.76 -11.53 -7.51
N LEU A 450 8.60 -12.54 -7.74
CA LEU A 450 10.05 -12.40 -7.69
C LEU A 450 10.62 -11.88 -9.01
N GLN A 451 11.47 -10.86 -8.91
CA GLN A 451 12.43 -10.43 -9.93
C GLN A 451 13.75 -11.17 -9.67
N VAL A 452 14.49 -11.48 -10.74
CA VAL A 452 15.55 -12.50 -10.67
C VAL A 452 16.83 -12.06 -11.38
N SER A 453 17.96 -12.50 -10.83
CA SER A 453 19.28 -12.54 -11.47
C SER A 453 19.79 -13.98 -11.49
N GLY A 454 20.58 -14.33 -12.50
CA GLY A 454 21.15 -15.68 -12.63
C GLY A 454 20.15 -16.79 -12.92
N LEU A 455 18.90 -16.47 -13.26
CA LEU A 455 17.85 -17.45 -13.61
C LEU A 455 17.24 -17.15 -14.98
N ARG A 456 16.85 -18.23 -15.67
CA ARG A 456 15.93 -18.20 -16.82
C ARG A 456 14.77 -19.16 -16.57
N LEU A 457 13.56 -18.63 -16.61
CA LEU A 457 12.35 -19.31 -16.19
C LEU A 457 11.35 -19.39 -17.35
N LYS A 458 10.69 -20.53 -17.50
CA LYS A 458 9.51 -20.67 -18.37
C LYS A 458 8.29 -21.04 -17.56
N PHE A 459 7.21 -20.29 -17.78
CA PHE A 459 5.95 -20.46 -17.05
C PHE A 459 4.81 -20.83 -18.00
N ASN A 460 3.91 -21.71 -17.57
CA ASN A 460 2.63 -21.97 -18.22
C ASN A 460 1.48 -21.81 -17.22
N HIS A 461 0.77 -20.69 -17.33
CA HIS A 461 -0.34 -20.37 -16.42
C HIS A 461 -1.63 -21.17 -16.69
N SER A 462 -1.67 -21.95 -17.76
CA SER A 462 -2.77 -22.89 -18.00
C SER A 462 -2.65 -24.13 -17.11
N LEU A 463 -1.49 -24.36 -16.50
CA LEU A 463 -1.25 -25.50 -15.62
C LEU A 463 -1.76 -25.24 -14.19
N PRO A 464 -2.10 -26.32 -13.46
CA PRO A 464 -2.50 -26.23 -12.05
C PRO A 464 -1.47 -25.51 -11.17
N LYS A 465 -1.93 -24.98 -10.03
CA LYS A 465 -1.03 -24.39 -9.03
C LYS A 465 0.00 -25.43 -8.58
N GLY A 466 1.28 -25.07 -8.58
CA GLY A 466 2.38 -25.97 -8.24
C GLY A 466 3.00 -26.69 -9.45
N GLU A 467 2.46 -26.50 -10.65
CA GLU A 467 2.98 -27.06 -11.91
C GLU A 467 3.18 -25.96 -12.97
N ARG A 468 3.23 -24.69 -12.57
CA ARG A 468 3.29 -23.56 -13.51
C ARG A 468 4.68 -23.31 -14.04
N ILE A 469 5.72 -23.72 -13.32
CA ILE A 469 7.12 -23.66 -13.75
C ILE A 469 7.42 -24.88 -14.59
N THR A 470 7.70 -24.65 -15.87
CA THR A 470 7.99 -25.73 -16.84
C THR A 470 9.49 -25.92 -17.07
N GLU A 471 10.29 -24.87 -16.84
CA GLU A 471 11.74 -24.91 -16.99
C GLU A 471 12.38 -23.90 -16.04
N ILE A 472 13.45 -24.32 -15.37
CA ILE A 472 14.35 -23.46 -14.61
C ILE A 472 15.76 -23.73 -15.09
N ARG A 473 16.45 -22.69 -15.53
CA ARG A 473 17.90 -22.73 -15.75
C ARG A 473 18.59 -21.74 -14.82
N ALA A 474 19.64 -22.19 -14.15
CA ALA A 474 20.46 -21.37 -13.27
C ALA A 474 21.83 -21.12 -13.89
N LEU A 475 22.37 -19.92 -13.68
CA LEU A 475 23.72 -19.58 -14.06
C LEU A 475 24.69 -20.35 -13.14
N CYS A 476 25.60 -21.12 -13.71
CA CYS A 476 26.54 -21.91 -12.93
C CYS A 476 27.50 -21.01 -12.13
N SER A 477 27.65 -21.28 -10.83
CA SER A 477 28.57 -20.59 -9.90
C SER A 477 29.96 -21.23 -9.87
N GLU A 478 30.03 -22.56 -9.87
CA GLU A 478 31.26 -23.36 -9.81
C GLU A 478 31.82 -23.71 -11.21
N CYS A 479 31.98 -22.73 -12.09
CA CYS A 479 32.56 -22.90 -13.43
C CYS A 479 33.44 -21.72 -13.84
N GLN A 480 34.38 -21.97 -14.75
CA GLN A 480 35.30 -20.93 -15.24
C GLN A 480 34.62 -19.90 -16.15
N ILE A 481 33.63 -20.35 -16.93
CA ILE A 481 32.83 -19.49 -17.81
C ILE A 481 31.36 -19.68 -17.43
N PRO A 482 30.71 -18.65 -16.85
CA PRO A 482 29.31 -18.74 -16.44
C PRO A 482 28.40 -19.05 -17.64
N HIS A 483 27.56 -20.07 -17.50
CA HIS A 483 26.56 -20.45 -18.48
C HIS A 483 25.33 -21.05 -17.78
N TYR A 484 24.19 -21.06 -18.47
CA TYR A 484 22.93 -21.53 -17.90
C TYR A 484 22.76 -23.04 -18.02
N GLU A 485 22.58 -23.71 -16.88
CA GLU A 485 22.34 -25.14 -16.77
C GLU A 485 20.93 -25.41 -16.25
N ALA A 486 20.36 -26.57 -16.58
CA ALA A 486 19.06 -26.97 -16.02
C ALA A 486 19.20 -27.21 -14.50
N VAL A 487 18.23 -26.74 -13.72
CA VAL A 487 18.25 -26.95 -12.26
C VAL A 487 18.00 -28.42 -11.92
N ASP A 488 18.93 -29.03 -11.20
CA ASP A 488 18.74 -30.33 -10.56
C ASP A 488 18.02 -30.14 -9.22
N THR A 489 16.87 -30.79 -9.08
CA THR A 489 16.07 -30.81 -7.85
C THR A 489 16.85 -31.24 -6.60
N LYS A 490 17.90 -32.06 -6.74
CA LYS A 490 18.77 -32.52 -5.65
C LYS A 490 20.04 -31.68 -5.48
N GLY A 491 20.39 -30.89 -6.49
CA GLY A 491 21.50 -29.94 -6.43
C GLY A 491 21.23 -28.81 -5.44
N TYR A 492 22.29 -28.13 -5.00
CA TYR A 492 22.22 -27.00 -4.08
C TYR A 492 22.75 -25.75 -4.75
N TYR A 493 22.04 -24.65 -4.57
CA TYR A 493 22.30 -23.38 -5.22
C TYR A 493 22.46 -22.27 -4.18
N GLY A 494 23.49 -21.46 -4.33
CA GLY A 494 23.67 -20.23 -3.56
C GLY A 494 22.73 -19.14 -4.08
N VAL A 495 21.98 -18.54 -3.17
CA VAL A 495 20.95 -17.53 -3.47
C VAL A 495 21.14 -16.34 -2.54
N VAL A 496 21.12 -15.14 -3.11
CA VAL A 496 21.09 -13.87 -2.37
C VAL A 496 19.64 -13.37 -2.29
N VAL A 497 19.16 -13.14 -1.08
CA VAL A 497 17.80 -12.66 -0.78
C VAL A 497 17.82 -11.55 0.27
N THR A 498 16.75 -10.77 0.37
CA THR A 498 16.57 -9.81 1.46
C THR A 498 16.18 -10.51 2.76
N SER A 499 16.45 -9.88 3.91
CA SER A 499 16.02 -10.35 5.23
C SER A 499 14.50 -10.58 5.31
N PHE A 500 13.70 -9.73 4.67
CA PHE A 500 12.25 -9.91 4.53
C PHE A 500 11.88 -11.28 3.93
N LEU A 501 12.48 -11.62 2.78
CA LEU A 501 12.22 -12.90 2.11
C LEU A 501 12.76 -14.09 2.91
N LEU A 502 13.95 -13.95 3.51
CA LEU A 502 14.54 -14.99 4.35
C LEU A 502 13.65 -15.34 5.54
N ASN A 503 13.06 -14.32 6.19
CA ASN A 503 12.24 -14.44 7.39
C ASN A 503 10.78 -14.85 7.13
N GLY A 504 10.46 -15.24 5.89
CA GLY A 504 9.13 -15.74 5.53
C GLY A 504 8.15 -14.69 5.03
N GLY A 505 8.65 -13.48 4.71
CA GLY A 505 7.87 -12.43 4.07
C GLY A 505 7.14 -12.95 2.83
N GLU A 506 5.87 -12.57 2.69
CA GLU A 506 4.97 -13.01 1.61
C GLU A 506 4.81 -14.54 1.48
N GLY A 507 5.12 -15.29 2.54
CA GLY A 507 4.99 -16.76 2.58
C GLY A 507 6.15 -17.51 1.94
N TYR A 508 7.27 -16.84 1.63
CA TYR A 508 8.46 -17.50 1.11
C TYR A 508 9.21 -18.31 2.17
N SER A 509 10.09 -19.21 1.73
CA SER A 509 10.98 -19.94 2.63
C SER A 509 12.30 -20.20 1.91
N PHE A 510 13.32 -19.46 2.30
CA PHE A 510 14.66 -19.55 1.72
C PHE A 510 15.67 -20.21 2.66
N VAL A 511 15.23 -20.78 3.79
CA VAL A 511 16.07 -21.62 4.65
C VAL A 511 15.79 -23.08 4.33
N ASP A 512 16.77 -23.81 3.79
CA ASP A 512 16.57 -25.23 3.49
C ASP A 512 16.47 -26.05 4.78
N PRO A 513 15.37 -26.80 5.00
CA PRO A 513 15.15 -27.51 6.25
C PRO A 513 16.11 -28.70 6.44
N LYS A 514 16.70 -29.22 5.36
CA LYS A 514 17.64 -30.36 5.44
C LYS A 514 19.06 -29.90 5.69
N ARG A 515 19.43 -28.75 5.15
CA ARG A 515 20.77 -28.17 5.27
C ARG A 515 20.67 -26.65 5.41
N PRO A 516 20.34 -26.14 6.61
CA PRO A 516 20.25 -24.71 6.84
C PRO A 516 21.65 -24.10 6.75
N GLU A 517 21.90 -23.34 5.68
CA GLU A 517 23.12 -22.57 5.46
C GLU A 517 22.70 -21.15 5.12
N VAL A 518 22.99 -20.22 6.03
CA VAL A 518 22.58 -18.81 5.96
C VAL A 518 23.75 -17.97 6.48
N GLU A 519 24.10 -16.94 5.72
CA GLU A 519 25.14 -15.98 6.07
C GLU A 519 24.59 -14.57 5.85
N ASN A 520 24.71 -13.70 6.86
CA ASN A 520 24.40 -12.29 6.69
C ASN A 520 25.52 -11.63 5.89
N MET A 521 25.18 -10.94 4.81
CA MET A 521 26.14 -10.15 4.05
C MET A 521 26.46 -8.86 4.81
N THR A 522 27.64 -8.28 4.56
CA THR A 522 28.07 -7.05 5.25
C THR A 522 27.42 -5.78 4.67
N ILE A 523 26.44 -5.94 3.78
CA ILE A 523 25.88 -4.86 2.96
C ILE A 523 24.35 -4.99 2.89
N LEU A 524 23.69 -3.83 2.88
CA LEU A 524 22.25 -3.72 2.74
C LEU A 524 21.84 -3.68 1.26
N ASP A 525 20.59 -4.00 0.96
CA ASP A 525 20.00 -3.97 -0.40
C ASP A 525 20.25 -2.64 -1.14
N ARG A 526 19.98 -1.50 -0.50
CA ARG A 526 20.21 -0.15 -1.06
C ARG A 526 21.68 0.12 -1.31
N MET A 527 22.55 -0.42 -0.45
CA MET A 527 24.00 -0.18 -0.54
C MET A 527 24.59 -1.03 -1.66
N ALA A 528 24.09 -2.24 -1.89
CA ALA A 528 24.44 -3.06 -3.05
C ALA A 528 24.09 -2.35 -4.36
N VAL A 529 22.91 -1.73 -4.44
CA VAL A 529 22.50 -0.92 -5.59
C VAL A 529 23.42 0.30 -5.77
N ILE A 530 23.68 1.07 -4.70
CA ILE A 530 24.57 2.24 -4.78
C ILE A 530 25.98 1.84 -5.18
N GLN A 531 26.53 0.78 -4.62
CA GLN A 531 27.83 0.24 -4.98
C GLN A 531 27.88 -0.10 -6.47
N TYR A 532 26.87 -0.84 -6.97
CA TYR A 532 26.79 -1.19 -8.37
C TYR A 532 26.75 0.05 -9.28
N LEU A 533 25.94 1.06 -8.94
CA LEU A 533 25.85 2.32 -9.68
C LEU A 533 27.18 3.09 -9.68
N GLN A 534 27.85 3.17 -8.53
CA GLN A 534 29.10 3.89 -8.38
C GLN A 534 30.24 3.22 -9.14
N GLU A 535 30.21 1.90 -9.31
CA GLU A 535 31.25 1.15 -10.01
C GLU A 535 31.00 1.07 -11.53
N HIS A 536 29.73 0.98 -11.99
CA HIS A 536 29.39 0.90 -13.42
C HIS A 536 29.16 2.28 -14.08
N LYS A 537 28.89 3.32 -13.28
CA LYS A 537 28.63 4.73 -13.67
C LYS A 537 27.38 4.97 -14.52
N VAL A 538 27.21 4.22 -15.61
CA VAL A 538 26.07 4.31 -16.53
C VAL A 538 25.41 2.95 -16.68
N ILE A 539 24.11 2.89 -16.45
CA ILE A 539 23.31 1.66 -16.57
C ILE A 539 22.22 1.78 -17.64
N TYR A 540 21.83 0.64 -18.20
CA TYR A 540 20.79 0.52 -19.22
C TYR A 540 20.12 -0.86 -19.14
N PRO A 541 19.61 -1.28 -17.96
CA PRO A 541 19.07 -2.62 -17.81
C PRO A 541 17.90 -2.84 -18.75
N GLU A 542 17.91 -3.99 -19.41
CA GLU A 542 16.90 -4.39 -20.38
C GLU A 542 15.96 -5.46 -19.80
N ARG A 543 14.95 -5.83 -20.57
CA ARG A 543 14.16 -7.05 -20.32
C ARG A 543 14.78 -8.15 -21.18
N GLU A 544 15.32 -9.18 -20.55
CA GLU A 544 16.19 -10.18 -21.18
C GLU A 544 15.50 -11.55 -21.31
N ASP A 545 14.17 -11.58 -21.16
CA ASP A 545 13.39 -12.82 -21.07
C ASP A 545 13.90 -13.76 -19.98
N ARG A 546 14.34 -13.19 -18.83
CA ARG A 546 14.63 -13.96 -17.61
C ARG A 546 13.40 -14.71 -17.15
N GLN A 547 12.21 -14.18 -17.46
CA GLN A 547 10.92 -14.79 -17.11
C GLN A 547 9.98 -14.84 -18.33
N TYR A 548 9.92 -15.99 -18.99
CA TYR A 548 9.15 -16.18 -20.22
C TYR A 548 7.80 -16.88 -19.96
N VAL A 549 6.71 -16.29 -20.44
CA VAL A 549 5.37 -16.90 -20.36
C VAL A 549 5.06 -17.66 -21.65
N GLN A 550 4.91 -18.97 -21.54
CA GLN A 550 4.44 -19.82 -22.62
C GLN A 550 2.95 -19.54 -22.89
N GLN A 551 2.65 -18.99 -24.07
CA GLN A 551 1.27 -18.85 -24.52
C GLN A 551 0.72 -20.21 -24.96
N LYS A 552 -0.59 -20.39 -24.81
CA LYS A 552 -1.31 -21.56 -25.31
C LYS A 552 -1.17 -21.58 -26.84
N HIS A 553 -0.46 -22.56 -27.41
CA HIS A 553 -0.72 -22.96 -28.77
C HIS A 553 -2.14 -23.54 -28.79
N ILE A 554 -3.13 -22.70 -29.12
CA ILE A 554 -4.37 -23.24 -29.64
C ILE A 554 -3.97 -23.84 -30.98
N ALA A 555 -3.72 -25.15 -30.99
CA ALA A 555 -3.78 -25.89 -32.23
C ALA A 555 -5.17 -25.61 -32.79
N ASN A 556 -5.24 -24.83 -33.87
CA ASN A 556 -6.42 -24.79 -34.72
C ASN A 556 -6.59 -26.22 -35.23
N SER A 557 -7.34 -27.05 -34.51
CA SER A 557 -8.05 -28.14 -35.13
C SER A 557 -8.98 -27.46 -36.12
N GLY A 558 -8.58 -27.50 -37.39
CA GLY A 558 -9.36 -26.97 -38.49
C GLY A 558 -10.71 -27.68 -38.55
N TYR A 559 -11.70 -27.14 -37.85
CA TYR A 559 -13.07 -27.23 -38.32
C TYR A 559 -13.14 -26.33 -39.54
N ILE A 560 -12.98 -26.94 -40.70
CA ILE A 560 -13.43 -26.37 -41.96
C ILE A 560 -14.94 -26.19 -41.81
N SER A 561 -15.38 -25.04 -41.32
CA SER A 561 -16.74 -24.57 -41.52
C SER A 561 -16.84 -24.17 -42.98
N LEU A 562 -17.33 -25.09 -43.81
CA LEU A 562 -17.87 -24.75 -45.12
C LEU A 562 -18.99 -23.71 -44.89
N GLU A 563 -18.72 -22.45 -45.21
CA GLU A 563 -19.77 -21.44 -45.26
C GLU A 563 -20.81 -21.82 -46.33
N PRO A 564 -22.12 -21.70 -46.06
CA PRO A 564 -23.18 -22.02 -47.03
C PRO A 564 -23.23 -21.09 -48.26
N ASN A 565 -22.40 -20.04 -48.30
CA ASN A 565 -22.48 -18.99 -49.31
C ASN A 565 -21.66 -19.27 -50.60
N LEU A 566 -20.94 -20.38 -50.68
CA LEU A 566 -20.23 -20.80 -51.90
C LEU A 566 -21.01 -21.79 -52.78
N ILE A 567 -22.16 -22.30 -52.32
CA ILE A 567 -23.02 -23.20 -53.11
C ILE A 567 -24.03 -22.43 -53.97
N LEU A 568 -24.37 -21.19 -53.60
CA LEU A 568 -25.30 -20.34 -54.35
C LEU A 568 -24.69 -19.67 -55.59
N SER A 569 -23.36 -19.51 -55.64
CA SER A 569 -22.64 -18.99 -56.81
C SER A 569 -22.34 -20.06 -57.86
N PHE A 570 -22.36 -21.35 -57.50
CA PHE A 570 -22.19 -22.46 -58.44
C PHE A 570 -23.49 -22.84 -59.18
N LEU A 571 -24.66 -22.65 -58.55
CA LEU A 571 -25.97 -22.91 -59.17
C LEU A 571 -26.42 -21.79 -60.13
N TYR A 572 -25.88 -20.58 -60.00
CA TYR A 572 -26.17 -19.49 -60.94
C TYR A 572 -25.33 -19.56 -62.23
N PHE A 573 -24.19 -20.26 -62.20
CA PHE A 573 -23.33 -20.46 -63.38
C PHE A 573 -23.73 -21.66 -64.25
N CYS A 574 -24.38 -22.69 -63.68
CA CYS A 574 -24.84 -23.86 -64.43
C CYS A 574 -26.17 -23.64 -65.19
N HIS A 575 -26.91 -22.54 -64.97
CA HIS A 575 -28.15 -22.26 -65.70
C HIS A 575 -27.96 -21.43 -66.98
N ARG A 576 -26.72 -21.02 -67.31
CA ARG A 576 -26.39 -20.28 -68.55
C ARG A 576 -25.74 -21.13 -69.65
N PHE A 577 -25.58 -22.42 -69.43
CA PHE A 577 -25.14 -23.39 -70.44
C PHE A 577 -26.04 -24.62 -70.39
N LEU A 578 -27.28 -24.49 -70.84
CA LEU A 578 -28.15 -25.56 -71.35
C LEU A 578 -29.46 -24.91 -71.86
N ILE A 579 -29.38 -24.42 -73.09
CA ILE A 579 -30.39 -24.71 -74.13
C ILE A 579 -30.15 -26.15 -74.57
#